data_AF-A0AA39UHN5-F1
#
_entry.id   AF-A0AA39UHN5-F1
#
_cell.length_a   1.000
_cell.length_b   1.000
_cell.length_c   1.000
_cell.angle_alpha   90.00
_cell.angle_beta   90.00
_cell.angle_gamma   90.00
#
_symmetry.space_group_name_H-M   'P 1'
#
loop_
_entity.id
_entity.type
_entity.pdbx_description
1 polymer ?
#
loop_
_entity_poly.entity_id
_entity_poly.type
_entity_poly.pdbx_seq_one_letter_code
_entity_poly.pdbx_strand_id
1 'polypeptide(L)'
;TQDWHAIELVMGWLKAFHVATTDMLTTRHPMLSTTHTIFHSLQSHLCDILHELPDDIAPQIKTGLIEAHRKLSNYYYKYDKSPLYTGPLICFYCFTL
;
A
#
# COMPACT_ATOMS: atom_id res chain seq x y z
N THR A 1 11.73 -17.71 -16.55
CA THR A 1 12.55 -16.67 -15.87
C THR A 1 11.77 -15.40 -15.57
N GLN A 2 10.73 -15.04 -16.34
CA GLN A 2 9.85 -13.89 -16.07
C GLN A 2 9.08 -13.99 -14.75
N ASP A 3 8.71 -15.20 -14.32
CA ASP A 3 8.04 -15.40 -13.02
C ASP A 3 8.89 -14.95 -11.84
N TRP A 4 10.20 -15.21 -11.89
CA TRP A 4 11.12 -14.84 -10.82
C TRP A 4 11.22 -13.31 -10.70
N HIS A 5 11.28 -12.62 -11.84
CA HIS A 5 11.28 -11.16 -11.87
C HIS A 5 9.99 -10.56 -11.31
N ALA A 6 8.83 -11.13 -11.65
CA ALA A 6 7.56 -10.70 -11.09
C ALA A 6 7.46 -10.94 -9.57
N ILE A 7 7.98 -12.07 -9.09
CA ILE A 7 8.05 -12.36 -7.65
C ILE A 7 8.96 -11.33 -6.95
N GLU A 8 10.10 -10.96 -7.55
CA GLU A 8 10.99 -9.92 -7.02
C GLU A 8 10.29 -8.56 -6.90
N LEU A 9 9.54 -8.14 -7.93
CA LEU A 9 8.76 -6.89 -7.93
C LEU A 9 7.72 -6.89 -6.79
N VAL A 10 6.92 -7.96 -6.67
CA VAL A 10 5.89 -8.08 -5.63
C VAL A 10 6.52 -8.12 -4.23
N MET A 11 7.61 -8.86 -4.04
CA MET A 11 8.33 -8.90 -2.76
C MET A 11 8.94 -7.54 -2.41
N GLY A 12 9.45 -6.80 -3.40
CA GLY A 12 9.97 -5.45 -3.22
C GLY A 12 8.90 -4.50 -2.69
N TRP A 13 7.71 -4.54 -3.28
CA TRP A 13 6.58 -3.74 -2.83
C TRP A 13 6.09 -4.12 -1.42
N LEU A 14 5.97 -5.42 -1.12
CA LEU A 14 5.59 -5.89 0.21
C LEU A 14 6.56 -5.43 1.30
N LYS A 15 7.87 -5.43 1.00
CA LYS A 15 8.89 -4.89 1.92
C LYS A 15 8.71 -3.39 2.12
N ALA A 16 8.53 -2.62 1.04
CA ALA A 16 8.29 -1.18 1.13
C ALA A 16 7.04 -0.86 1.95
N PHE A 17 5.96 -1.60 1.73
CA PHE A 17 4.72 -1.49 2.51
C PHE A 17 4.94 -1.78 4.00
N HIS A 18 5.68 -2.86 4.32
CA HIS A 18 5.96 -3.23 5.70
C HIS A 18 6.80 -2.18 6.43
N VAL A 19 7.85 -1.65 5.78
CA VAL A 19 8.69 -0.60 6.36
C VAL A 19 7.87 0.67 6.61
N ALA A 20 7.16 1.15 5.59
CA ALA A 20 6.31 2.33 5.69
C ALA A 20 5.27 2.23 6.82
N THR A 21 4.60 1.08 6.95
CA THR A 21 3.60 0.88 8.00
C THR A 21 4.23 0.77 9.39
N THR A 22 5.39 0.14 9.51
CA THR A 22 6.17 0.06 10.76
C THR A 22 6.59 1.45 11.22
N ASP A 23 7.07 2.29 10.31
CA ASP A 23 7.47 3.66 10.62
C ASP A 23 6.27 4.49 11.09
N MET A 24 5.11 4.33 10.43
CA MET A 24 3.88 5.01 10.83
C MET A 24 3.34 4.53 12.19
N LEU A 25 3.49 3.24 12.50
CA LEU A 25 3.09 2.63 13.78
C LEU A 25 3.98 3.08 14.95
N THR A 26 5.28 3.21 14.71
CA THR A 26 6.28 3.57 15.73
C THR A 26 6.31 5.07 15.99
N THR A 27 5.85 5.89 15.03
CA THR A 27 5.71 7.33 15.21
C THR A 27 4.49 7.62 16.10
N ARG A 28 4.71 8.17 17.31
CA ARG A 28 3.62 8.47 18.27
C ARG A 28 2.51 9.36 17.70
N HIS A 29 2.85 10.26 16.78
CA HIS A 29 1.92 11.12 16.04
C HIS A 29 2.44 11.29 14.61
N PRO A 30 2.13 10.36 13.68
CA PRO A 30 2.52 10.55 12.30
C PRO A 30 1.80 11.80 11.79
N MET A 31 2.56 12.75 11.23
CA MET A 31 1.97 13.93 10.60
C MET A 31 1.04 13.48 9.46
N LEU A 32 -0.08 14.17 9.33
CA LEU A 32 -1.10 13.90 8.31
C LEU A 32 -0.50 13.92 6.90
N SER A 33 0.37 14.91 6.64
CA SER A 33 1.12 15.05 5.38
C SER A 33 2.10 13.90 5.12
N THR A 34 2.75 13.38 6.16
CA THR A 34 3.71 12.27 6.04
C THR A 34 2.98 10.97 5.73
N THR A 35 1.87 10.71 6.44
CA THR A 35 0.95 9.60 6.18
C THR A 35 0.46 9.62 4.74
N HIS A 36 0.01 10.80 4.28
CA HIS A 36 -0.48 11.02 2.92
C HIS A 36 0.59 10.75 1.86
N THR A 37 1.80 11.28 2.05
CA THR A 37 2.93 11.09 1.14
C THR A 37 3.32 9.60 1.03
N ILE A 38 3.36 8.90 2.16
CA ILE A 38 3.68 7.47 2.22
C ILE A 38 2.64 6.65 1.44
N PHE A 39 1.35 6.87 1.70
CA PHE A 39 0.30 6.14 0.98
C PHE A 39 0.29 6.43 -0.52
N HIS A 40 0.50 7.69 -0.92
CA HIS A 40 0.63 8.07 -2.33
C HIS A 40 1.83 7.36 -2.99
N SER A 41 2.98 7.35 -2.31
CA SER A 41 4.18 6.65 -2.81
C SER A 41 3.95 5.14 -2.97
N LEU A 42 3.23 4.50 -2.03
CA LEU A 42 2.89 3.07 -2.11
C LEU A 42 1.93 2.76 -3.25
N GLN A 43 0.95 3.63 -3.52
CA GLN A 43 0.03 3.48 -4.65
C GLN A 43 0.76 3.66 -5.99
N SER A 44 1.61 4.69 -6.12
CA SER A 44 2.39 4.93 -7.34
C SER A 44 3.28 3.73 -7.67
N HIS A 45 4.03 3.22 -6.68
CA HIS A 45 4.90 2.07 -6.88
C HIS A 45 4.13 0.80 -7.26
N LEU A 46 2.90 0.64 -6.77
CA LEU A 46 2.03 -0.48 -7.14
C LEU A 46 1.54 -0.37 -8.60
N CYS A 47 1.23 0.84 -9.06
CA CYS A 47 0.90 1.09 -10.47
C CYS A 47 2.08 0.76 -11.40
N ASP A 48 3.29 1.13 -11.01
CA ASP A 48 4.50 0.82 -11.79
C ASP A 48 4.69 -0.70 -11.91
N ILE A 49 4.53 -1.44 -10.80
CA ILE A 49 4.60 -2.91 -10.82
C ILE A 49 3.50 -3.52 -11.67
N LEU A 50 2.27 -3.01 -11.61
CA LEU A 50 1.18 -3.50 -12.46
C LEU A 50 1.44 -3.27 -13.96
N HIS A 51 2.22 -2.23 -14.31
CA HIS A 51 2.63 -1.95 -15.69
C HIS A 51 3.78 -2.85 -16.14
N GLU A 52 4.73 -3.14 -15.26
CA GLU A 52 5.91 -3.97 -15.54
C GLU A 52 5.61 -5.48 -15.52
N LEU A 53 4.47 -5.87 -14.94
CA LEU A 53 4.07 -7.27 -14.86
C LEU A 53 3.78 -7.87 -16.25
N PRO A 54 4.34 -9.04 -16.58
CA PRO A 54 4.04 -9.72 -17.83
C PRO A 54 2.59 -10.19 -17.87
N ASP A 55 1.95 -10.13 -19.04
CA ASP A 55 0.56 -10.53 -19.23
C ASP A 55 0.30 -12.03 -19.00
N ASP A 56 1.35 -12.85 -19.06
CA ASP A 56 1.31 -14.29 -18.80
C ASP A 56 1.34 -14.64 -17.31
N ILE A 57 1.33 -13.64 -16.41
CA ILE A 57 1.36 -13.92 -14.98
C ILE A 57 0.05 -14.50 -14.47
N ALA A 58 0.16 -15.36 -13.45
CA ALA A 58 -0.97 -15.92 -12.72
C ALA A 58 -2.00 -14.82 -12.37
N PRO A 59 -3.25 -14.94 -12.83
CA PRO A 59 -4.26 -13.88 -12.68
C PRO A 59 -4.57 -13.55 -11.22
N GLN A 60 -4.29 -14.48 -10.29
CA GLN A 60 -4.42 -14.24 -8.85
C GLN A 60 -3.44 -13.15 -8.36
N ILE A 61 -2.23 -13.07 -8.92
CA ILE A 61 -1.23 -12.06 -8.53
C ILE A 61 -1.69 -10.68 -8.97
N LYS A 62 -2.10 -10.55 -10.23
CA LYS A 62 -2.62 -9.29 -10.79
C LYS A 62 -3.87 -8.82 -10.03
N THR A 63 -4.79 -9.75 -9.73
CA THR A 63 -5.98 -9.47 -8.94
C THR A 63 -5.63 -9.02 -7.51
N GLY A 64 -4.70 -9.71 -6.85
CA GLY A 64 -4.27 -9.36 -5.49
C GLY A 64 -3.64 -7.96 -5.41
N LEU A 65 -2.83 -7.58 -6.40
CA LEU A 65 -2.27 -6.24 -6.49
C LEU A 65 -3.34 -5.17 -6.75
N ILE A 66 -4.28 -5.43 -7.67
CA ILE A 66 -5.40 -4.50 -7.93
C ILE A 66 -6.24 -4.31 -6.66
N GLU A 67 -6.52 -5.37 -5.91
CA GLU A 67 -7.25 -5.27 -4.63
C GLU A 67 -6.45 -4.51 -3.57
N ALA A 68 -5.13 -4.71 -3.49
CA ALA A 68 -4.26 -3.94 -2.60
C ALA A 68 -4.27 -2.44 -2.96
N HIS A 69 -4.18 -2.11 -4.25
CA HIS A 69 -4.30 -0.73 -4.74
C HIS A 69 -5.65 -0.13 -4.37
N ARG A 70 -6.75 -0.85 -4.61
CA ARG A 70 -8.11 -0.43 -4.26
C ARG A 70 -8.27 -0.21 -2.76
N LYS A 71 -7.71 -1.09 -1.93
CA LYS A 71 -7.74 -0.97 -0.46
C LYS A 71 -6.99 0.28 0.00
N LEU A 72 -5.79 0.54 -0.54
CA LEU A 72 -5.03 1.76 -0.27
C LEU A 72 -5.79 3.02 -0.71
N SER A 73 -6.41 3.01 -1.89
CA SER A 73 -7.19 4.14 -2.40
C SER A 73 -8.44 4.41 -1.54
N ASN A 74 -9.12 3.35 -1.08
CA ASN A 74 -10.24 3.49 -0.15
C ASN A 74 -9.82 4.08 1.20
N TYR A 75 -8.65 3.71 1.72
CA TYR A 75 -8.10 4.33 2.93
C TYR A 75 -7.82 5.82 2.71
N TYR A 76 -7.19 6.16 1.59
CA TYR A 76 -6.93 7.54 1.21
C TYR A 76 -8.23 8.38 1.16
N TYR A 77 -9.27 7.88 0.50
CA TYR A 77 -10.56 8.57 0.40
C TYR A 77 -11.27 8.72 1.75
N LYS A 78 -11.24 7.69 2.61
CA LYS A 78 -11.81 7.77 3.97
C LYS A 78 -11.06 8.77 4.85
N TYR A 79 -9.76 8.90 4.65
CA TYR A 79 -8.90 9.83 5.38
C TYR A 79 -9.15 11.28 4.95
N ASP A 80 -9.24 11.54 3.64
CA ASP A 80 -9.51 12.86 3.08
C ASP A 80 -10.91 13.40 3.47
N LYS A 81 -11.92 12.52 3.52
CA LYS A 81 -13.31 12.92 3.80
C LYS A 81 -13.73 12.94 5.27
N SER A 82 -12.89 12.51 6.21
CA SER A 82 -13.30 12.35 7.60
C SER A 82 -12.43 13.17 8.56
N PRO A 83 -12.97 14.25 9.17
CA PRO A 83 -12.24 15.07 10.14
C PRO A 83 -11.97 14.35 11.49
N LEU A 84 -12.38 13.09 11.63
CA LEU A 84 -12.26 12.28 12.85
C LEU A 84 -11.06 11.31 12.85
N TYR A 85 -10.34 11.17 11.73
CA TYR A 85 -9.16 10.29 11.66
C TYR A 85 -7.90 10.99 12.19
N THR A 86 -7.87 11.22 13.51
CA THR A 86 -6.70 11.72 14.23
C THR A 86 -5.93 10.57 14.88
N GLY A 87 -4.71 10.30 14.42
CA GLY A 87 -3.73 9.46 15.11
C GLY A 87 -4.10 7.98 15.29
N PRO A 88 -3.80 7.34 16.45
CA PRO A 88 -3.57 5.89 16.62
C PRO A 88 -4.72 4.95 16.21
N LEU A 89 -5.92 5.48 15.98
CA LEU A 89 -7.07 4.76 15.42
C LEU A 89 -6.83 4.29 13.96
N ILE A 90 -5.98 4.99 13.21
CA ILE A 90 -5.59 4.65 11.84
C ILE A 90 -4.86 3.30 11.82
N CYS A 91 -3.93 3.07 12.75
CA CYS A 91 -3.16 1.83 12.84
C CYS A 91 -4.00 0.61 13.19
N PHE A 92 -5.00 0.77 14.07
CA PHE A 92 -5.87 -0.34 14.49
C PHE A 92 -6.82 -0.80 13.37
N TYR A 93 -7.39 0.14 12.61
CA TYR A 93 -8.24 -0.18 11.45
C TYR A 93 -7.45 -0.66 10.22
N CYS A 94 -6.14 -0.39 10.14
CA CYS A 94 -5.30 -0.87 9.05
C CYS A 94 -4.93 -2.36 9.18
N PHE A 95 -5.01 -2.94 10.39
CA PHE A 95 -4.54 -4.31 10.69
C PHE A 95 -5.66 -5.33 11.00
N THR A 96 -6.89 -4.88 11.24
CA THR A 96 -8.00 -5.76 11.70
C THR A 96 -8.96 -6.19 10.56
N LEU A 97 -8.68 -5.83 9.30
CA LEU A 97 -9.52 -6.15 8.14
C LEU A 97 -8.65 -6.49 6.93
#